data_AF-A0A924W4F6-F1
#
_entry.id   AF-A0A924W4F6-F1
#
_cell.length_a   1.000
_cell.length_b   1.000
_cell.length_c   1.000
_cell.angle_alpha   90.00
_cell.angle_beta   90.00
_cell.angle_gamma   90.00
#
_symmetry.space_group_name_H-M   'P 1'
#
loop_
_entity.id
_entity.type
_entity.pdbx_description
1 polymer ?
#
loop_
_entity_poly.entity_id
_entity_poly.type
_entity_poly.pdbx_seq_one_letter_code
_entity_poly.pdbx_strand_id
1 'polypeptide(L)'
;MAMRTALVALATIAALAGCGRADQQSYPADYEFNFMQACEQQAVVAGLCECTWARIEAQIPPGDFAAFERLPGPERETHPLTRQIEQISLACHASLSAADPTEQRPAP
;
A
#
# COMPACT_ATOMS: atom_id res chain seq x y z
N MET A 1 31.83 17.39 -50.11
CA MET A 1 30.45 17.62 -49.61
C MET A 1 29.77 16.27 -49.42
N ALA A 2 29.91 15.64 -48.26
CA ALA A 2 29.26 14.35 -47.97
C ALA A 2 29.13 14.18 -46.46
N MET A 3 28.36 15.04 -45.81
CA MET A 3 28.14 14.93 -44.36
C MET A 3 26.88 15.70 -43.93
N ARG A 4 25.72 15.34 -44.51
CA ARG A 4 24.43 15.92 -44.08
C ARG A 4 23.29 14.91 -43.95
N THR A 5 23.50 13.67 -44.35
CA THR A 5 22.41 12.66 -44.50
C THR A 5 22.35 11.62 -43.39
N ALA A 6 23.04 11.81 -42.26
CA ALA A 6 23.08 10.83 -41.17
C ALA A 6 22.24 11.19 -39.93
N LEU A 7 21.50 12.31 -39.95
CA LEU A 7 20.79 12.82 -38.77
C LEU A 7 19.31 12.44 -38.68
N VAL A 8 18.73 11.80 -39.71
CA VAL A 8 17.28 11.56 -39.77
C VAL A 8 16.86 10.18 -39.21
N ALA A 9 17.81 9.27 -38.97
CA ALA A 9 17.49 7.88 -38.59
C ALA A 9 17.32 7.63 -37.07
N LEU A 10 17.67 8.60 -36.20
CA LEU A 10 17.68 8.41 -34.74
C LEU A 10 16.42 8.93 -34.01
N ALA A 11 15.47 9.53 -34.72
CA ALA A 11 14.29 10.15 -34.10
C ALA A 11 13.12 9.17 -33.85
N THR A 12 13.16 7.94 -34.36
CA THR A 12 12.00 7.02 -34.33
C THR A 12 11.98 6.04 -33.15
N ILE A 13 13.06 5.89 -32.37
CA ILE A 13 13.15 4.88 -31.30
C ILE A 13 12.63 5.41 -29.94
N ALA A 14 12.41 6.71 -29.79
CA ALA A 14 11.99 7.30 -28.51
C ALA A 14 10.47 7.15 -28.20
N ALA A 15 9.66 6.63 -29.12
CA ALA A 15 8.20 6.61 -28.96
C ALA A 15 7.62 5.38 -28.23
N LEU A 16 8.45 4.40 -27.82
CA LEU A 16 7.97 3.14 -27.23
C LEU A 16 8.20 3.00 -25.72
N ALA A 17 8.76 4.01 -25.04
CA ALA A 17 8.95 3.99 -23.59
C ALA A 17 7.73 4.48 -22.77
N GLY A 18 6.62 4.84 -23.43
CA GLY A 18 5.49 5.54 -22.82
C GLY A 18 4.21 4.71 -22.64
N CYS A 19 4.27 3.38 -22.71
CA CYS A 19 3.08 2.55 -22.43
C CYS A 19 2.89 2.38 -20.91
N GLY A 20 2.23 3.38 -20.32
CA GLY A 20 1.20 3.13 -19.29
C GLY A 20 1.67 2.74 -17.90
N ARG A 21 2.39 3.63 -17.20
CA ARG A 21 2.10 3.81 -15.78
C ARG A 21 0.99 4.86 -15.69
N ALA A 22 -0.26 4.40 -15.68
CA ALA A 22 -1.31 5.24 -15.13
C ALA A 22 -0.94 5.43 -13.67
N ASP A 23 -0.48 6.63 -13.30
CA ASP A 23 -0.26 6.97 -11.90
C ASP A 23 -1.58 6.71 -11.16
N GLN A 24 -1.63 5.66 -10.33
CA GLN A 24 -2.81 5.38 -9.53
C GLN A 24 -2.93 6.49 -8.50
N GLN A 25 -3.84 7.41 -8.75
CA GLN A 25 -4.09 8.59 -7.90
C GLN A 25 -4.97 8.25 -6.68
N SER A 26 -5.63 7.10 -6.69
CA SER A 26 -6.47 6.62 -5.59
C SER A 26 -6.39 5.10 -5.45
N TYR A 27 -6.74 4.60 -4.27
CA TYR A 27 -6.94 3.18 -4.04
C TYR A 27 -8.14 2.68 -4.84
N PRO A 28 -8.00 1.59 -5.61
CA PRO A 28 -9.14 0.86 -6.15
C PRO A 28 -10.02 0.29 -5.01
N ALA A 29 -11.33 0.28 -5.21
CA ALA A 29 -12.29 -0.18 -4.20
C ALA A 29 -12.10 -1.67 -3.82
N ASP A 30 -11.57 -2.48 -4.75
CA ASP A 30 -11.24 -3.88 -4.50
C ASP A 30 -10.10 -4.05 -3.50
N TYR A 31 -9.18 -3.08 -3.36
CA TYR A 31 -8.09 -3.19 -2.39
C TYR A 31 -8.63 -3.10 -0.96
N GLU A 32 -9.50 -2.13 -0.69
CA GLU A 32 -10.17 -2.00 0.60
C GLU A 32 -11.01 -3.24 0.89
N PHE A 33 -11.86 -3.65 -0.06
CA PHE A 33 -12.74 -4.80 0.12
C PHE A 33 -11.96 -6.08 0.46
N ASN A 34 -10.90 -6.37 -0.30
CA ASN A 34 -10.08 -7.56 -0.07
C ASN A 34 -9.31 -7.48 1.24
N PHE A 35 -8.78 -6.31 1.59
CA PHE A 35 -8.10 -6.09 2.87
C PHE A 35 -9.06 -6.32 4.04
N MET A 36 -10.24 -5.70 4.01
CA MET A 36 -11.24 -5.82 5.06
C MET A 36 -11.68 -7.27 5.24
N GLN A 37 -12.02 -7.95 4.14
CA GLN A 37 -12.35 -9.37 4.16
C GLN A 37 -11.23 -10.23 4.78
N ALA A 38 -9.96 -10.02 4.40
CA ALA A 38 -8.86 -10.83 4.92
C ALA A 38 -8.53 -10.52 6.40
N CYS A 39 -8.63 -9.26 6.79
CA CYS A 39 -8.36 -8.79 8.13
C CYS A 39 -9.43 -9.26 9.12
N GLU A 40 -10.71 -9.14 8.78
CA GLU A 40 -11.83 -9.48 9.68
C GLU A 40 -11.86 -10.97 10.04
N GLN A 41 -11.34 -11.85 9.19
CA GLN A 41 -11.21 -13.28 9.49
C GLN A 41 -10.21 -13.56 10.62
N GLN A 42 -9.34 -12.61 10.94
CA GLN A 42 -8.23 -12.76 11.88
C GLN A 42 -8.28 -11.75 13.04
N ALA A 43 -9.00 -10.64 12.88
CA ALA A 43 -9.04 -9.57 13.85
C ALA A 43 -9.78 -9.99 15.12
N VAL A 44 -9.10 -9.84 16.25
CA VAL A 44 -9.66 -10.08 17.59
C VAL A 44 -10.12 -8.79 18.29
N VAL A 45 -9.69 -7.64 17.79
CA VAL A 45 -10.05 -6.31 18.33
C VAL A 45 -11.01 -5.62 17.38
N ALA A 46 -12.16 -5.19 17.91
CA ALA A 46 -13.16 -4.44 17.15
C ALA A 46 -12.57 -3.14 16.59
N GLY A 47 -12.88 -2.82 15.32
CA GLY A 47 -12.38 -1.61 14.65
C GLY A 47 -10.91 -1.67 14.20
N LEU A 48 -10.19 -2.78 14.44
CA LEU A 48 -8.79 -2.91 14.05
C LEU A 48 -8.60 -2.78 12.53
N CYS A 49 -9.44 -3.47 11.75
CA CYS A 49 -9.34 -3.48 10.29
C CYS A 49 -9.62 -2.10 9.70
N GLU A 50 -10.69 -1.43 10.13
CA GLU A 50 -11.02 -0.07 9.69
C GLU A 50 -9.92 0.94 10.05
N CYS A 51 -9.40 0.90 11.29
CA CYS A 51 -8.29 1.76 11.69
C CYS A 51 -7.05 1.54 10.82
N THR A 52 -6.73 0.27 10.57
CA THR A 52 -5.54 -0.11 9.81
C THR A 52 -5.65 0.35 8.36
N TRP A 53 -6.80 0.09 7.72
CA TRP A 53 -7.05 0.52 6.35
C TRP A 53 -6.97 2.04 6.20
N ALA A 54 -7.69 2.78 7.05
CA ALA A 54 -7.67 4.25 7.00
C ALA A 54 -6.24 4.82 7.14
N ARG A 55 -5.38 4.16 7.93
CA ARG A 55 -3.98 4.55 8.08
C ARG A 55 -3.10 4.14 6.91
N ILE A 56 -3.38 3.02 6.25
CA ILE A 56 -2.74 2.63 4.99
C ILE A 56 -3.02 3.69 3.93
N GLU A 57 -4.30 4.04 3.73
CA GLU A 57 -4.71 5.06 2.74
C GLU A 57 -4.06 6.42 2.98
N ALA A 58 -3.90 6.81 4.25
CA ALA A 58 -3.31 8.09 4.62
C ALA A 58 -1.78 8.14 4.49
N GLN A 59 -1.08 7.01 4.56
CA GLN A 59 0.37 6.97 4.73
C GLN A 59 1.12 6.28 3.59
N ILE A 60 0.45 5.45 2.80
CA ILE A 60 1.07 4.70 1.72
C ILE A 60 0.52 5.26 0.40
N PRO A 61 1.37 5.65 -0.56
CA PRO A 61 0.91 6.07 -1.88
C PRO A 61 0.20 4.91 -2.60
N PRO A 62 -0.94 5.14 -3.29
CA PRO A 62 -1.67 4.07 -3.96
C PRO A 62 -0.81 3.35 -5.02
N GLY A 63 0.07 4.06 -5.70
CA GLY A 63 1.01 3.47 -6.66
C GLY A 63 2.02 2.50 -6.02
N ASP A 64 2.51 2.81 -4.82
CA ASP A 64 3.44 1.96 -4.07
C ASP A 64 2.72 0.71 -3.54
N PHE A 65 1.51 0.89 -3.01
CA PHE A 65 0.68 -0.24 -2.58
C PHE A 65 0.31 -1.14 -3.75
N ALA A 66 -0.08 -0.58 -4.89
CA ALA A 66 -0.39 -1.37 -6.07
C ALA A 66 0.84 -2.11 -6.63
N ALA A 67 2.05 -1.55 -6.50
CA ALA A 67 3.27 -2.27 -6.83
C ALA A 67 3.51 -3.44 -5.87
N PHE A 68 3.27 -3.23 -4.58
CA PHE A 68 3.38 -4.24 -3.54
C PHE A 68 2.40 -5.41 -3.70
N GLU A 69 1.14 -5.12 -4.03
CA GLU A 69 0.11 -6.15 -4.27
C GLU A 69 0.45 -7.11 -5.42
N ARG A 70 1.23 -6.63 -6.40
CA ARG A 70 1.68 -7.45 -7.54
C ARG A 70 2.87 -8.34 -7.21
N LEU A 71 3.53 -8.16 -6.06
CA LEU A 71 4.67 -8.97 -5.68
C LEU A 71 4.23 -10.41 -5.35
N PRO A 72 5.01 -11.43 -5.74
CA PRO A 72 4.83 -12.80 -5.23
C PRO A 72 5.00 -12.86 -3.70
N GLY A 73 4.38 -13.85 -3.05
CA GLY A 73 4.39 -14.00 -1.58
C GLY A 73 5.76 -13.82 -0.91
N PRO A 74 6.81 -14.57 -1.31
CA PRO A 74 8.13 -14.44 -0.70
C PRO A 74 8.78 -13.06 -0.86
N GLU A 75 8.57 -12.41 -2.01
CA GLU A 75 9.06 -11.05 -2.26
C GLU A 75 8.29 -10.03 -1.43
N ARG A 76 6.98 -10.25 -1.28
CA ARG A 76 6.10 -9.42 -0.47
C ARG A 76 6.48 -9.48 1.00
N GLU A 77 6.71 -10.67 1.55
CA GLU A 77 7.09 -10.88 2.96
C GLU A 77 8.36 -10.11 3.37
N THR A 78 9.30 -9.95 2.45
CA THR A 78 10.56 -9.22 2.69
C THR A 78 10.52 -7.75 2.29
N HIS A 79 9.43 -7.30 1.64
CA HIS A 79 9.29 -5.93 1.18
C HIS A 79 9.14 -4.94 2.36
N PRO A 80 9.74 -3.73 2.29
CA PRO A 80 9.65 -2.75 3.38
C PRO A 80 8.22 -2.37 3.80
N LEU A 81 7.28 -2.34 2.86
CA LEU A 81 5.86 -2.04 3.17
C LEU A 81 5.21 -3.08 4.08
N THR A 82 5.68 -4.33 4.09
CA THR A 82 5.16 -5.35 5.03
C THR A 82 5.38 -4.91 6.46
N ARG A 83 6.61 -4.51 6.81
CA ARG A 83 6.91 -3.99 8.15
C ARG A 83 6.16 -2.69 8.46
N GLN A 84 5.97 -1.82 7.47
CA GLN A 84 5.20 -0.60 7.67
C GLN A 84 3.74 -0.89 7.99
N ILE A 85 3.10 -1.81 7.25
CA ILE A 85 1.71 -2.23 7.47
C ILE A 85 1.57 -2.91 8.84
N GLU A 86 2.51 -3.79 9.22
CA GLU A 86 2.54 -4.39 10.55
C GLU A 86 2.60 -3.33 11.66
N GLN A 87 3.43 -2.30 11.50
CA GLN A 87 3.54 -1.20 12.45
C GLN A 87 2.25 -0.38 12.54
N ILE A 88 1.57 -0.15 11.41
CA ILE A 88 0.26 0.50 11.37
C ILE A 88 -0.76 -0.33 12.17
N SER A 89 -0.84 -1.63 11.91
CA SER A 89 -1.74 -2.56 12.61
C SER A 89 -1.48 -2.56 14.12
N LEU A 90 -0.21 -2.64 14.54
CA LEU A 90 0.19 -2.60 15.95
C LEU A 90 -0.21 -1.27 16.62
N ALA A 91 -0.01 -0.14 15.93
CA ALA A 91 -0.39 1.16 16.46
C ALA A 91 -1.92 1.31 16.59
N CYS A 92 -2.67 0.78 15.63
CA CYS A 92 -4.13 0.73 15.69
C CYS A 92 -4.62 -0.12 16.86
N HIS A 93 -4.08 -1.34 17.00
CA HIS A 93 -4.39 -2.21 18.12
C HIS A 93 -4.14 -1.51 19.45
N ALA A 94 -2.95 -0.94 19.66
CA ALA A 94 -2.61 -0.24 20.89
C ALA A 94 -3.56 0.94 21.19
N SER A 95 -3.93 1.71 20.16
CA SER A 95 -4.84 2.85 20.31
C SER A 95 -6.25 2.41 20.71
N LEU A 96 -6.75 1.32 20.11
CA LEU A 96 -8.07 0.77 20.39
C LEU A 96 -8.13 0.12 21.77
N SER A 97 -7.11 -0.65 22.16
CA SER A 97 -7.01 -1.24 23.49
C SER A 97 -6.92 -0.20 24.60
N ALA A 98 -6.27 0.95 24.36
CA ALA A 98 -6.21 2.05 25.31
C ALA A 98 -7.54 2.83 25.43
N ALA A 99 -8.40 2.75 24.41
CA ALA A 99 -9.70 3.41 24.39
C ALA A 99 -10.79 2.62 25.14
N ASP A 100 -10.58 1.33 25.43
CA ASP A 100 -11.46 0.51 26.25
C ASP A 100 -11.20 0.75 27.77
N PRO A 101 -12.06 1.50 28.49
CA PRO A 101 -11.76 1.94 29.86
C PRO A 101 -11.94 0.86 30.93
N THR A 102 -12.35 -0.36 30.56
CA THR A 102 -12.79 -1.41 31.50
C THR A 102 -11.65 -2.10 32.25
N GLU A 103 -10.38 -1.95 31.85
CA GLU A 103 -9.25 -2.65 32.50
C GLU A 103 -8.36 -1.76 33.41
N GLN A 104 -8.67 -0.46 33.57
CA GLN A 104 -7.85 0.45 34.39
C GLN A 104 -8.65 1.11 35.51
N ARG A 105 -9.09 0.31 36.48
CA ARG A 105 -9.26 0.81 37.84
C ARG A 105 -8.58 -0.15 38.82
N PRO A 106 -7.37 0.17 39.32
CA PRO A 106 -6.84 -0.53 40.49
C PRO A 106 -7.85 -0.34 41.62
N ALA A 107 -8.24 -1.44 42.27
CA ALA A 107 -9.09 -1.35 43.46
C ALA A 107 -8.38 -0.51 44.53
N PRO A 108 -9.10 0.37 45.26
CA PRO A 108 -8.53 1.13 46.37
C PRO A 108 -8.08 0.24 47.52
#